data_AF-A0AAJ1ZU22-F1
#
_entry.id   AF-A0AAJ1ZU22-F1
#
_cell.length_a   1.000
_cell.length_b   1.000
_cell.length_c   1.000
_cell.angle_alpha   90.00
_cell.angle_beta   90.00
_cell.angle_gamma   90.00
#
_symmetry.space_group_name_H-M   'P 1'
#
loop_
_entity.id
_entity.type
_entity.pdbx_description
1 polymer ?
#
loop_
_entity_poly.entity_id
_entity_poly.type
_entity_poly.pdbx_seq_one_letter_code
_entity_poly.pdbx_strand_id
1 'polypeptide(L)'
;MSILGEVWDEAVGAYNWLKSLTLGEFAEDRPTSVIVADMLLAMTVPGAVVVTSARDLAAVSLRLGRRYEGVSTGAQNAAHPEWQEWVILIASALGVFGPVICAAVGSLVGAIVGDEAAAVIRAVCLLLIERGGKVLEKVVGFLSRFTKGNIVKLLEKIHFAAYGDALLKKLMEFFQGMQALITKVKGLLSKVEYIGRARALLVELERMEKAFYAVQVNCAKEIPQALAKLDEALQKLLNDKLPPTYHPAYAGVPAPKAEVVKPPKVRVSSGIGEPPKQLPMKRDGVEGAGSAGGGKLPEPQEPVPGSSNVHRDDVAKMSRAEKGIFGEKVSDDFMTGRGYKSELSADRQMRLLEQQPTGRGIDGVYMNGKPPPPYVITETKFRTGGNFDADDLRRTRGSKGYPAAKQMSDDWIVPRLRQAVGEEKARAITKTDYERWLMVVDESGEVTGITKLDENAAALLGANGKPVTVPVK
;
A
#
# COMPACT_ATOMS: atom_id res chain seq x y z
N MET A 1 14.78 30.50 44.00
CA MET A 1 15.06 31.16 42.70
C MET A 1 14.24 32.44 42.65
N SER A 2 14.70 33.50 41.97
CA SER A 2 13.90 34.74 41.89
C SER A 2 12.83 34.60 40.81
N ILE A 3 11.69 35.27 40.99
CA ILE A 3 10.56 35.31 40.04
C ILE A 3 11.04 35.75 38.63
N LEU A 4 12.06 36.60 38.56
CA LEU A 4 12.69 37.03 37.31
C LEU A 4 13.48 35.90 36.62
N GLY A 5 14.08 34.99 37.38
CA GLY A 5 14.75 33.80 36.86
C GLY A 5 13.76 32.80 36.28
N GLU A 6 12.63 32.57 36.96
CA GLU A 6 11.59 31.65 36.47
C GLU A 6 10.92 32.15 35.18
N VAL A 7 10.64 33.46 35.10
CA VAL A 7 10.10 34.09 33.87
C VAL A 7 11.11 34.03 32.73
N TRP A 8 12.40 34.20 33.03
CA TRP A 8 13.47 34.06 32.05
C TRP A 8 13.60 32.63 31.54
N ASP A 9 13.58 31.63 32.43
CA ASP A 9 13.70 30.22 32.08
C ASP A 9 12.48 29.71 31.29
N GLU A 10 11.26 30.17 31.60
CA GLU A 10 10.06 29.86 30.80
C GLU A 10 10.12 30.51 29.41
N ALA A 11 10.52 31.80 29.33
CA ALA A 11 10.63 32.50 28.05
C ALA A 11 11.73 31.92 27.17
N VAL A 12 12.89 31.60 27.75
CA VAL A 12 14.02 30.96 27.06
C VAL A 12 13.68 29.51 26.72
N GLY A 13 12.94 28.78 27.56
CA GLY A 13 12.45 27.44 27.26
C GLY A 13 11.47 27.41 26.08
N ALA A 14 10.49 28.30 26.07
CA ALA A 14 9.55 28.45 24.96
C ALA A 14 10.23 28.95 23.68
N TYR A 15 11.17 29.90 23.79
CA TYR A 15 12.00 30.34 22.67
C TYR A 15 12.90 29.20 22.17
N ASN A 16 13.53 28.40 23.04
CA ASN A 16 14.36 27.27 22.64
C ASN A 16 13.53 26.15 22.01
N TRP A 17 12.30 25.93 22.47
CA TRP A 17 11.35 25.03 21.80
C TRP A 17 11.03 25.54 20.40
N LEU A 18 10.66 26.81 20.28
CA LEU A 18 10.37 27.47 19.00
C LEU A 18 11.58 27.43 18.07
N LYS A 19 12.77 27.71 18.60
CA LYS A 19 14.07 27.60 17.93
C LYS A 19 14.35 26.17 17.49
N SER A 20 14.10 25.17 18.35
CA SER A 20 14.30 23.75 17.98
C SER A 20 13.34 23.28 16.89
N LEU A 21 12.15 23.88 16.84
CA LEU A 21 11.14 23.66 15.81
C LEU A 21 11.48 24.40 14.50
N THR A 22 12.19 25.52 14.56
CA THR A 22 12.48 26.36 13.38
C THR A 22 13.92 26.29 12.88
N LEU A 23 14.89 25.77 13.64
CA LEU A 23 16.33 25.78 13.33
C LEU A 23 17.02 24.40 13.35
N GLY A 24 16.27 23.29 13.35
CA GLY A 24 16.85 21.97 13.14
C GLY A 24 17.19 21.72 11.66
N GLU A 25 18.48 21.65 11.31
CA GLU A 25 18.99 21.39 9.93
C GLU A 25 18.36 22.26 8.81
N PHE A 26 18.18 23.55 9.10
CA PHE A 26 17.87 24.51 8.06
C PHE A 26 19.12 24.74 7.20
N ALA A 27 19.13 24.20 5.99
CA ALA A 27 20.03 24.69 4.95
C ALA A 27 19.13 25.35 3.90
N GLU A 28 18.99 26.68 4.03
CA GLU A 28 18.19 27.56 3.16
C GLU A 28 18.59 27.47 1.69
N ASP A 29 19.81 27.00 1.46
CA ASP A 29 20.43 26.92 0.14
C ASP A 29 20.25 25.54 -0.51
N ARG A 30 19.59 24.60 0.18
CA ARG A 30 19.35 23.26 -0.38
C ARG A 30 18.26 23.32 -1.44
N PRO A 31 18.47 22.73 -2.62
CA PRO A 31 17.43 22.70 -3.65
C PRO A 31 16.22 21.90 -3.18
N THR A 32 15.03 22.27 -3.67
CA THR A 32 13.75 21.62 -3.34
C THR A 32 13.77 20.09 -3.52
N SER A 33 14.49 19.57 -4.52
CA SER A 33 14.61 18.13 -4.75
C SER A 33 15.30 17.38 -3.62
N VAL A 34 16.31 17.99 -2.98
CA VAL A 34 17.01 17.40 -1.82
C VAL A 34 16.08 17.36 -0.60
N ILE A 35 15.32 18.44 -0.37
CA ILE A 35 14.32 18.49 0.70
C ILE A 35 13.28 17.38 0.50
N VAL A 36 12.77 17.23 -0.72
CA VAL A 36 11.79 16.20 -1.07
C VAL A 36 12.37 14.79 -0.87
N ALA A 37 13.62 14.55 -1.29
CA ALA A 37 14.29 13.27 -1.09
C ALA A 37 14.47 12.93 0.40
N ASP A 38 14.92 13.89 1.21
CA ASP A 38 15.08 13.73 2.65
C ASP A 38 13.73 13.46 3.34
N MET A 39 12.67 14.16 2.94
CA MET A 39 11.32 13.93 3.47
C MET A 39 10.80 12.54 3.11
N LEU A 40 11.00 12.08 1.87
CA LEU A 40 10.62 10.73 1.45
C LEU A 40 11.41 9.64 2.18
N LEU A 41 12.69 9.90 2.48
CA LEU A 41 13.53 8.99 3.26
C LEU A 41 13.13 8.98 4.75
N ALA A 42 12.83 10.13 5.33
CA ALA A 42 12.37 10.25 6.71
C ALA A 42 11.07 9.48 6.94
N MET A 43 10.20 9.36 5.93
CA MET A 43 8.99 8.55 5.97
C MET A 43 9.23 7.06 6.19
N THR A 44 10.43 6.53 5.90
CA THR A 44 10.74 5.11 6.12
C THR A 44 11.36 4.84 7.50
N VAL A 45 11.58 5.87 8.31
CA VAL A 45 12.17 5.74 9.65
C VAL A 45 11.07 5.80 10.72
N PRO A 46 10.84 4.73 11.51
CA PRO A 46 9.80 4.72 12.54
C PRO A 46 9.95 5.86 13.56
N GLY A 47 8.85 6.54 13.88
CA GLY A 47 8.79 7.56 14.95
C GLY A 47 9.39 8.93 14.63
N ALA A 48 10.21 9.06 13.58
CA ALA A 48 10.83 10.33 13.20
C ALA A 48 9.87 11.28 12.45
N VAL A 49 8.85 10.71 11.78
CA VAL A 49 8.02 11.40 10.80
C VAL A 49 7.28 12.61 11.35
N VAL A 50 6.62 12.50 12.51
CA VAL A 50 5.79 13.62 13.02
C VAL A 50 6.67 14.83 13.40
N VAL A 51 7.79 14.57 14.08
CA VAL A 51 8.70 15.63 14.56
C VAL A 51 9.40 16.32 13.40
N THR A 52 9.90 15.55 12.42
CA THR A 52 10.52 16.13 11.22
C THR A 52 9.49 16.92 10.40
N SER A 53 8.26 16.43 10.29
CA SER A 53 7.20 17.13 9.55
C SER A 53 6.75 18.42 10.21
N ALA A 54 6.68 18.46 11.55
CA ALA A 54 6.34 19.69 12.28
C ALA A 54 7.43 20.75 12.08
N ARG A 55 8.69 20.32 12.05
CA ARG A 55 9.83 21.17 11.74
C ARG A 55 9.79 21.69 10.30
N ASP A 56 9.58 20.79 9.34
CA ASP A 56 9.47 21.15 7.92
C ASP A 56 8.29 22.11 7.68
N LEU A 57 7.17 21.88 8.37
CA LEU A 57 6.00 22.75 8.31
C LEU A 57 6.33 24.18 8.77
N ALA A 58 6.98 24.32 9.92
CA ALA A 58 7.41 25.63 10.43
C ALA A 58 8.43 26.29 9.50
N ALA A 59 9.38 25.51 8.99
CA ALA A 59 10.44 25.98 8.11
C ALA A 59 9.91 26.55 6.79
N VAL A 60 9.06 25.79 6.11
CA VAL A 60 8.45 26.20 4.84
C VAL A 60 7.55 27.41 5.06
N SER A 61 6.84 27.48 6.19
CA SER A 61 6.03 28.65 6.56
C SER A 61 6.89 29.91 6.70
N LEU A 62 8.03 29.84 7.37
CA LEU A 62 8.92 31.00 7.50
C LEU A 62 9.55 31.41 6.17
N ARG A 63 9.84 30.46 5.27
CA ARG A 63 10.41 30.75 3.94
C ARG A 63 9.38 31.38 3.00
N LEU A 64 8.17 30.83 2.95
CA LEU A 64 7.03 31.44 2.25
C LEU A 64 6.69 32.83 2.81
N GLY A 65 6.71 32.99 4.13
CA GLY A 65 6.48 34.27 4.79
C GLY A 65 7.48 35.33 4.36
N ARG A 66 8.78 35.00 4.37
CA ARG A 66 9.84 35.90 3.87
C ARG A 66 9.67 36.26 2.38
N ARG A 67 9.13 35.37 1.57
CA ARG A 67 8.77 35.69 0.17
C ARG A 67 7.67 36.74 0.12
N TYR A 68 6.57 36.53 0.85
CA TYR A 68 5.45 37.47 0.86
C TYR A 68 5.79 38.81 1.50
N GLU A 69 6.72 38.82 2.46
CA GLU A 69 7.27 40.05 3.05
C GLU A 69 8.30 40.75 2.15
N GLY A 70 8.71 40.16 1.02
CA GLY A 70 9.69 40.74 0.11
C GLY A 70 11.13 40.73 0.61
N VAL A 71 11.43 39.91 1.63
CA VAL A 71 12.77 39.81 2.26
C VAL A 71 13.61 38.69 1.63
N SER A 72 12.99 37.74 0.94
CA SER A 72 13.68 36.69 0.18
C SER A 72 14.44 37.25 -1.04
N THR A 73 15.62 36.72 -1.32
CA THR A 73 16.38 37.08 -2.54
C THR A 73 15.82 36.39 -3.80
N GLY A 74 16.13 36.95 -4.97
CA GLY A 74 15.76 36.33 -6.26
C GLY A 74 16.35 34.92 -6.46
N ALA A 75 17.58 34.69 -5.97
CA ALA A 75 18.22 33.38 -6.01
C ALA A 75 17.50 32.34 -5.13
N GLN A 76 17.10 32.73 -3.92
CA GLN A 76 16.29 31.88 -3.03
C GLN A 76 14.92 31.56 -3.65
N ASN A 77 14.31 32.55 -4.33
CA ASN A 77 13.04 32.34 -5.02
C ASN A 77 13.15 31.44 -6.25
N ALA A 78 14.28 31.49 -6.96
CA ALA A 78 14.54 30.60 -8.08
C ALA A 78 14.81 29.15 -7.62
N ALA A 79 15.50 28.96 -6.50
CA ALA A 79 15.77 27.64 -5.93
C ALA A 79 14.49 26.94 -5.42
N HIS A 80 13.50 27.72 -5.00
CA HIS A 80 12.25 27.23 -4.41
C HIS A 80 11.02 27.81 -5.11
N PRO A 81 10.57 27.23 -6.24
CA PRO A 81 9.35 27.66 -6.90
C PRO A 81 8.15 27.68 -5.94
N GLU A 82 7.37 28.76 -5.95
CA GLU A 82 6.31 29.01 -4.96
C GLU A 82 5.28 27.89 -4.84
N TRP A 83 4.80 27.38 -5.96
CA TRP A 83 3.84 26.28 -5.93
C TRP A 83 4.42 25.00 -5.31
N GLN A 84 5.73 24.75 -5.45
CA GLN A 84 6.39 23.61 -4.82
C GLN A 84 6.45 23.78 -3.31
N GLU A 85 6.74 24.98 -2.83
CA GLU A 85 6.74 25.25 -1.39
C GLU A 85 5.37 25.03 -0.76
N TRP A 86 4.29 25.42 -1.44
CA TRP A 86 2.93 25.09 -0.98
C TRP A 86 2.66 23.59 -0.97
N VAL A 87 3.16 22.82 -1.93
CA VAL A 87 3.06 21.35 -1.91
C VAL A 87 3.88 20.76 -0.75
N ILE A 88 5.08 21.27 -0.45
CA ILE A 88 5.87 20.82 0.70
C ILE A 88 5.15 21.17 2.00
N LEU A 89 4.53 22.34 2.09
CA LEU A 89 3.72 22.74 3.25
C LEU A 89 2.56 21.76 3.45
N ILE A 90 1.82 21.42 2.39
CA ILE A 90 0.73 20.43 2.41
C ILE A 90 1.26 19.05 2.84
N ALA A 91 2.37 18.59 2.26
CA ALA A 91 2.98 17.31 2.62
C ALA A 91 3.44 17.27 4.09
N SER A 92 3.97 18.38 4.60
CA SER A 92 4.36 18.53 6.00
C SER A 92 3.13 18.52 6.92
N ALA A 93 2.07 19.22 6.54
CA ALA A 93 0.80 19.21 7.25
C ALA A 93 0.16 17.81 7.30
N LEU A 94 0.22 17.04 6.21
CA LEU A 94 -0.19 15.63 6.19
C LEU A 94 0.70 14.75 7.07
N GLY A 95 1.97 15.11 7.26
CA GLY A 95 2.86 14.44 8.21
C GLY A 95 2.51 14.66 9.68
N VAL A 96 1.97 15.83 10.01
CA VAL A 96 1.64 16.20 11.40
C VAL A 96 0.18 15.87 11.74
N PHE A 97 -0.74 16.20 10.82
CA PHE A 97 -2.19 16.15 11.03
C PHE A 97 -2.89 15.10 10.15
N GLY A 98 -2.10 14.28 9.45
CA GLY A 98 -2.55 13.31 8.46
C GLY A 98 -3.75 12.46 8.86
N PRO A 99 -3.74 11.78 10.02
CA PRO A 99 -4.86 10.94 10.44
C PRO A 99 -6.18 11.70 10.53
N VAL A 100 -6.13 12.92 11.06
CA VAL A 100 -7.32 13.76 11.24
C VAL A 100 -7.81 14.30 9.90
N ILE A 101 -6.89 14.71 9.03
CA ILE A 101 -7.20 15.17 7.67
C ILE A 101 -7.85 14.04 6.86
N CYS A 102 -7.25 12.84 6.87
CA CYS A 102 -7.74 11.70 6.10
C CYS A 102 -9.08 11.18 6.65
N ALA A 103 -9.26 11.17 7.97
CA ALA A 103 -10.53 10.80 8.57
C ALA A 103 -11.68 11.74 8.16
N ALA A 104 -11.41 13.04 7.97
CA ALA A 104 -12.41 14.02 7.55
C ALA A 104 -12.89 13.82 6.10
N VAL A 105 -12.04 13.27 5.22
CA VAL A 105 -12.34 13.08 3.79
C VAL A 105 -12.95 11.70 3.48
N GLY A 106 -12.88 10.76 4.43
CA GLY A 106 -13.31 9.38 4.26
C GLY A 106 -12.20 8.47 3.73
N SER A 107 -12.33 7.17 3.98
CA SER A 107 -11.27 6.19 3.67
C SER A 107 -10.96 6.14 2.16
N LEU A 108 -9.67 6.19 1.82
CA LEU A 108 -9.15 6.15 0.45
C LEU A 108 -9.27 4.76 -0.20
N VAL A 109 -10.42 4.06 -0.12
CA VAL A 109 -10.67 2.68 -0.60
C VAL A 109 -10.23 1.56 0.35
N GLY A 110 -11.20 0.70 0.69
CA GLY A 110 -11.03 -0.75 0.88
C GLY A 110 -10.47 -1.26 2.20
N ALA A 111 -9.51 -0.57 2.84
CA ALA A 111 -8.94 -0.99 4.13
C ALA A 111 -8.00 0.05 4.79
N ILE A 112 -7.56 1.08 4.06
CA ILE A 112 -6.53 2.01 4.53
C ILE A 112 -7.19 3.11 5.37
N VAL A 113 -6.82 3.21 6.64
CA VAL A 113 -7.40 4.16 7.61
C VAL A 113 -6.29 4.90 8.34
N GLY A 114 -6.50 6.20 8.58
CA GLY A 114 -5.64 7.00 9.45
C GLY A 114 -4.22 7.20 8.91
N ASP A 115 -3.23 6.71 9.64
CA ASP A 115 -1.80 6.95 9.40
C ASP A 115 -1.30 6.42 8.06
N GLU A 116 -1.76 5.25 7.63
CA GLU A 116 -1.36 4.67 6.35
C GLU A 116 -1.87 5.50 5.16
N ALA A 117 -3.11 6.00 5.25
CA ALA A 117 -3.69 6.86 4.23
C ALA A 117 -2.93 8.19 4.14
N ALA A 118 -2.61 8.78 5.29
CA ALA A 118 -1.82 9.99 5.36
C ALA A 118 -0.41 9.83 4.77
N ALA A 119 0.26 8.71 5.08
CA ALA A 119 1.56 8.40 4.52
C ALA A 119 1.50 8.26 2.99
N VAL A 120 0.49 7.56 2.47
CA VAL A 120 0.30 7.42 1.02
C VAL A 120 0.07 8.77 0.36
N ILE A 121 -0.90 9.56 0.83
CA ILE A 121 -1.24 10.86 0.21
C ILE A 121 -0.04 11.81 0.27
N ARG A 122 0.65 11.86 1.41
CA ARG A 122 1.89 12.64 1.56
C ARG A 122 2.97 12.20 0.57
N ALA A 123 3.21 10.90 0.44
CA ALA A 123 4.19 10.38 -0.50
C ALA A 123 3.83 10.76 -1.93
N VAL A 124 2.55 10.68 -2.31
CA VAL A 124 2.10 11.10 -3.65
C VAL A 124 2.33 12.60 -3.86
N CYS A 125 2.01 13.48 -2.90
CA CYS A 125 2.31 14.91 -2.98
C CYS A 125 3.80 15.17 -3.27
N LEU A 126 4.68 14.52 -2.50
CA LEU A 126 6.14 14.67 -2.62
C LEU A 126 6.69 14.06 -3.91
N LEU A 127 6.07 13.00 -4.45
CA LEU A 127 6.51 12.40 -5.71
C LEU A 127 6.09 13.25 -6.91
N LEU A 128 4.91 13.88 -6.87
CA LEU A 128 4.35 14.68 -7.97
C LEU A 128 4.92 16.11 -8.07
N ILE A 129 5.57 16.60 -7.01
CA ILE A 129 6.14 17.96 -6.97
C ILE A 129 7.26 18.18 -8.00
N GLU A 130 7.97 17.11 -8.37
CA GLU A 130 8.99 17.14 -9.42
C GLU A 130 8.29 16.97 -10.77
N ARG A 131 8.05 18.10 -11.47
CA ARG A 131 7.39 18.19 -12.79
C ARG A 131 8.11 17.47 -13.94
N GLY A 132 9.02 16.54 -13.67
CA GLY A 132 9.86 15.88 -14.68
C GLY A 132 9.98 14.38 -14.47
N GLY A 133 9.14 13.61 -15.17
CA GLY A 133 9.54 12.28 -15.65
C GLY A 133 9.58 11.11 -14.65
N LYS A 134 8.92 11.21 -13.48
CA LYS A 134 8.67 9.99 -12.70
C LYS A 134 7.64 9.14 -13.43
N VAL A 135 8.07 7.95 -13.85
CA VAL A 135 7.19 6.96 -14.47
C VAL A 135 6.26 6.42 -13.39
N LEU A 136 5.00 6.16 -13.75
CA LEU A 136 3.98 5.57 -12.87
C LEU A 136 4.53 4.35 -12.10
N GLU A 137 5.36 3.54 -12.74
CA GLU A 137 6.07 2.40 -12.15
C GLU A 137 6.90 2.77 -10.91
N LYS A 138 7.69 3.87 -10.96
CA LYS A 138 8.50 4.31 -9.82
C LYS A 138 7.63 4.80 -8.67
N VAL A 139 6.53 5.47 -8.99
CA VAL A 139 5.57 5.97 -7.99
C VAL A 139 4.89 4.78 -7.31
N VAL A 140 4.37 3.82 -8.09
CA VAL A 140 3.75 2.59 -7.59
C VAL A 140 4.76 1.79 -6.75
N GLY A 141 5.99 1.61 -7.24
CA GLY A 141 7.06 0.91 -6.55
C GLY A 141 7.38 1.54 -5.19
N PHE A 142 7.45 2.86 -5.09
CA PHE A 142 7.64 3.54 -3.81
C PHE A 142 6.44 3.36 -2.86
N LEU A 143 5.22 3.53 -3.36
CA LEU A 143 3.99 3.45 -2.56
C LEU A 143 3.70 2.02 -2.06
N SER A 144 4.22 0.99 -2.75
CA SER A 144 4.09 -0.41 -2.32
C SER A 144 4.69 -0.70 -0.93
N ARG A 145 5.55 0.20 -0.43
CA ARG A 145 6.13 0.13 0.93
C ARG A 145 5.12 0.53 2.01
N PHE A 146 4.13 1.33 1.67
CA PHE A 146 3.17 1.93 2.62
C PHE A 146 1.77 1.32 2.51
N THR A 147 1.41 0.77 1.35
CA THR A 147 0.09 0.19 1.13
C THR A 147 0.16 -1.07 0.28
N LYS A 148 -0.69 -2.04 0.62
CA LYS A 148 -0.94 -3.25 -0.18
C LYS A 148 -2.15 -3.03 -1.09
N GLY A 149 -2.24 -3.81 -2.17
CA GLY A 149 -3.38 -3.75 -3.11
C GLY A 149 -3.08 -2.99 -4.40
N ASN A 150 -4.13 -2.71 -5.19
CA ASN A 150 -3.98 -2.07 -6.48
C ASN A 150 -3.74 -0.55 -6.33
N ILE A 151 -2.47 -0.16 -6.26
CA ILE A 151 -2.03 1.22 -6.08
C ILE A 151 -2.48 2.10 -7.24
N VAL A 152 -2.56 1.60 -8.47
CA VAL A 152 -3.06 2.40 -9.59
C VAL A 152 -4.53 2.76 -9.39
N LYS A 153 -5.38 1.79 -9.00
CA LYS A 153 -6.78 2.06 -8.62
C LYS A 153 -6.91 2.95 -7.39
N LEU A 154 -5.92 2.93 -6.50
CA LEU A 154 -5.85 3.82 -5.34
C LEU A 154 -5.59 5.26 -5.80
N LEU A 155 -4.56 5.45 -6.63
CA LEU A 155 -4.19 6.73 -7.23
C LEU A 155 -5.34 7.32 -8.05
N GLU A 156 -6.05 6.50 -8.83
CA GLU A 156 -7.24 6.93 -9.59
C GLU A 156 -8.36 7.52 -8.70
N LYS A 157 -8.42 7.12 -7.43
CA LYS A 157 -9.42 7.60 -6.47
C LYS A 157 -8.94 8.74 -5.59
N ILE A 158 -7.67 9.12 -5.69
CA ILE A 158 -7.16 10.32 -5.01
C ILE A 158 -7.65 11.55 -5.77
N HIS A 159 -8.39 12.39 -5.06
CA HIS A 159 -8.73 13.74 -5.49
C HIS A 159 -8.17 14.71 -4.44
N PHE A 160 -7.06 15.38 -4.75
CA PHE A 160 -6.37 16.28 -3.82
C PHE A 160 -7.27 17.43 -3.38
N ALA A 161 -8.13 17.95 -4.27
CA ALA A 161 -9.12 18.95 -3.94
C ALA A 161 -10.04 18.55 -2.76
N ALA A 162 -10.33 17.26 -2.58
CA ALA A 162 -11.18 16.78 -1.48
C ALA A 162 -10.55 17.01 -0.09
N TYR A 163 -9.23 17.15 -0.02
CA TYR A 163 -8.50 17.42 1.23
C TYR A 163 -8.42 18.91 1.58
N GLY A 164 -8.84 19.80 0.67
CA GLY A 164 -8.64 21.25 0.77
C GLY A 164 -9.17 21.86 2.06
N ASP A 165 -10.43 21.61 2.40
CA ASP A 165 -11.07 22.21 3.58
C ASP A 165 -10.44 21.72 4.90
N ALA A 166 -10.16 20.41 4.99
CA ALA A 166 -9.54 19.82 6.16
C ALA A 166 -8.09 20.31 6.35
N LEU A 167 -7.33 20.42 5.26
CA LEU A 167 -5.97 20.99 5.26
C LEU A 167 -5.99 22.46 5.68
N LEU A 168 -6.84 23.27 5.05
CA LEU A 168 -6.94 24.69 5.33
C LEU A 168 -7.30 24.92 6.80
N LYS A 169 -8.29 24.20 7.33
CA LYS A 169 -8.67 24.28 8.75
C LYS A 169 -7.49 23.97 9.67
N LYS A 170 -6.80 22.84 9.46
CA LYS A 170 -5.68 22.43 10.32
C LYS A 170 -4.48 23.36 10.24
N LEU A 171 -4.19 23.89 9.05
CA LEU A 171 -3.15 24.89 8.87
C LEU A 171 -3.51 26.22 9.55
N MET A 172 -4.77 26.68 9.46
CA MET A 172 -5.22 27.87 10.19
C MET A 172 -5.09 27.70 11.70
N GLU A 173 -5.54 26.57 12.25
CA GLU A 173 -5.38 26.23 13.67
C GLU A 173 -3.89 26.25 14.08
N PHE A 174 -3.02 25.68 13.25
CA PHE A 174 -1.56 25.71 13.48
C PHE A 174 -1.02 27.15 13.49
N PHE A 175 -1.32 27.97 12.48
CA PHE A 175 -0.81 29.34 12.41
C PHE A 175 -1.30 30.21 13.56
N GLN A 176 -2.58 30.08 13.95
CA GLN A 176 -3.14 30.76 15.11
C GLN A 176 -2.43 30.34 16.40
N GLY A 177 -2.16 29.04 16.57
CA GLY A 177 -1.40 28.52 17.71
C GLY A 177 0.02 29.07 17.76
N MET A 178 0.71 29.13 16.62
CA MET A 178 2.06 29.68 16.52
C MET A 178 2.10 31.18 16.84
N GLN A 179 1.16 31.97 16.31
CA GLN A 179 1.06 33.39 16.63
C GLN A 179 0.74 33.63 18.11
N ALA A 180 -0.18 32.85 18.70
CA ALA A 180 -0.49 32.95 20.13
C ALA A 180 0.74 32.64 21.00
N LEU A 181 1.52 31.63 20.63
CA LEU A 181 2.77 31.29 21.32
C LEU A 181 3.80 32.42 21.18
N ILE A 182 4.01 32.95 19.96
CA ILE A 182 4.95 34.04 19.71
C ILE A 182 4.55 35.27 20.53
N THR A 183 3.26 35.65 20.54
CA THR A 183 2.74 36.76 21.33
C THR A 183 2.95 36.54 22.83
N LYS A 184 2.74 35.31 23.34
CA LYS A 184 3.04 34.97 24.74
C LYS A 184 4.53 35.19 25.03
N VAL A 185 5.43 34.66 24.21
CA VAL A 185 6.88 34.78 24.43
C VAL A 185 7.34 36.23 24.33
N LYS A 186 6.83 37.01 23.37
CA LYS A 186 7.08 38.46 23.29
C LYS A 186 6.65 39.16 24.57
N GLY A 187 5.44 38.88 25.08
CA GLY A 187 4.95 39.47 26.32
C GLY A 187 5.79 39.14 27.56
N LEU A 188 6.42 37.95 27.61
CA LEU A 188 7.37 37.60 28.67
C LEU A 188 8.71 38.32 28.49
N LEU A 189 9.26 38.36 27.27
CA LEU A 189 10.54 39.00 26.97
C LEU A 189 10.50 40.53 27.11
N SER A 190 9.36 41.18 26.83
CA SER A 190 9.18 42.61 27.04
C SER A 190 9.34 43.02 28.52
N LYS A 191 9.06 42.11 29.47
CA LYS A 191 9.28 42.37 30.91
C LYS A 191 10.76 42.39 31.31
N VAL A 192 11.63 41.87 30.45
CA VAL A 192 13.10 41.75 30.64
C VAL A 192 13.88 42.42 29.51
N GLU A 193 13.24 43.34 28.77
CA GLU A 193 13.79 43.97 27.55
C GLU A 193 15.11 44.72 27.79
N TYR A 194 15.37 45.17 29.02
CA TYR A 194 16.61 45.83 29.42
C TYR A 194 17.86 44.94 29.26
N ILE A 195 17.69 43.63 29.10
CA ILE A 195 18.76 42.70 28.73
C ILE A 195 18.94 42.75 27.21
N GLY A 196 20.11 43.17 26.72
CA GLY A 196 20.36 43.32 25.26
C GLY A 196 20.06 42.07 24.42
N ARG A 197 20.19 40.87 25.01
CA ARG A 197 19.77 39.60 24.37
C ARG A 197 18.25 39.50 24.19
N ALA A 198 17.45 39.97 25.15
CA ALA A 198 15.99 39.97 25.06
C ALA A 198 15.49 40.85 23.90
N ARG A 199 16.11 42.02 23.67
CA ARG A 199 15.78 42.89 22.54
C ARG A 199 16.04 42.23 21.18
N ALA A 200 17.19 41.55 21.02
CA ALA A 200 17.48 40.82 19.79
C ALA A 200 16.46 39.68 19.54
N LEU A 201 16.05 38.97 20.59
CA LEU A 201 15.03 37.92 20.51
C LEU A 201 13.65 38.47 20.14
N LEU A 202 13.26 39.64 20.68
CA LEU A 202 11.99 40.28 20.35
C LEU A 202 11.89 40.65 18.88
N VAL A 203 12.96 41.17 18.28
CA VAL A 203 13.01 41.50 16.85
C VAL A 203 12.84 40.23 15.99
N GLU A 204 13.48 39.13 16.36
CA GLU A 204 13.34 37.87 15.63
C GLU A 204 11.92 37.30 15.76
N LEU A 205 11.33 37.35 16.95
CA LEU A 205 9.94 36.92 17.18
C LEU A 205 8.94 37.77 16.38
N GLU A 206 9.16 39.08 16.28
CA GLU A 206 8.33 39.96 15.45
C GLU A 206 8.43 39.61 13.97
N ARG A 207 9.64 39.30 13.48
CA ARG A 207 9.83 38.83 12.10
C ARG A 207 9.09 37.50 11.86
N MET A 208 9.23 36.55 12.77
CA MET A 208 8.54 35.25 12.67
C MET A 208 7.02 35.42 12.67
N GLU A 209 6.48 36.27 13.55
CA GLU A 209 5.05 36.57 13.62
C GLU A 209 4.52 37.10 12.29
N LYS A 210 5.20 38.08 11.69
CA LYS A 210 4.84 38.65 10.39
C LYS A 210 4.91 37.61 9.28
N ALA A 211 5.96 36.79 9.26
CA ALA A 211 6.09 35.70 8.29
C ALA A 211 4.93 34.70 8.38
N PHE A 212 4.59 34.23 9.58
CA PHE A 212 3.46 33.31 9.79
C PHE A 212 2.12 33.95 9.40
N TYR A 213 1.90 35.21 9.75
CA TYR A 213 0.71 35.95 9.36
C TYR A 213 0.60 36.10 7.84
N ALA A 214 1.70 36.42 7.15
CA ALA A 214 1.73 36.55 5.71
C ALA A 214 1.35 35.24 4.99
N VAL A 215 1.86 34.09 5.47
CA VAL A 215 1.45 32.78 4.93
C VAL A 215 -0.02 32.51 5.23
N GLN A 216 -0.50 32.81 6.44
CA GLN A 216 -1.88 32.58 6.84
C GLN A 216 -2.87 33.28 5.91
N VAL A 217 -2.63 34.55 5.58
CA VAL A 217 -3.49 35.34 4.68
C VAL A 217 -3.57 34.74 3.27
N ASN A 218 -2.50 34.10 2.80
CA ASN A 218 -2.43 33.53 1.46
C ASN A 218 -2.97 32.08 1.37
N CYS A 219 -3.11 31.38 2.50
CA CYS A 219 -3.50 29.96 2.53
C CYS A 219 -4.83 29.67 1.81
N ALA A 220 -5.86 30.50 2.01
CA ALA A 220 -7.19 30.28 1.42
C ALA A 220 -7.17 30.31 -0.11
N LYS A 221 -6.19 31.01 -0.70
CA LYS A 221 -6.00 31.10 -2.15
C LYS A 221 -5.03 30.04 -2.66
N GLU A 222 -3.88 29.89 -2.01
CA GLU A 222 -2.78 29.10 -2.54
C GLU A 222 -2.93 27.59 -2.29
N ILE A 223 -3.56 27.17 -1.20
CA ILE A 223 -3.78 25.74 -0.92
C ILE A 223 -4.65 25.09 -2.00
N PRO A 224 -5.84 25.62 -2.36
CA PRO A 224 -6.64 25.05 -3.45
C PRO A 224 -5.89 25.03 -4.78
N GLN A 225 -5.10 26.06 -5.09
CA GLN A 225 -4.32 26.11 -6.34
C GLN A 225 -3.21 25.07 -6.37
N ALA A 226 -2.52 24.84 -5.25
CA ALA A 226 -1.50 23.80 -5.15
C ALA A 226 -2.12 22.39 -5.27
N LEU A 227 -3.27 22.15 -4.62
CA LEU A 227 -3.99 20.89 -4.74
C LEU A 227 -4.50 20.63 -6.16
N ALA A 228 -5.03 21.65 -6.84
CA ALA A 228 -5.44 21.53 -8.25
C ALA A 228 -4.25 21.17 -9.16
N LYS A 229 -3.08 21.78 -8.94
CA LYS A 229 -1.85 21.42 -9.68
C LYS A 229 -1.40 19.98 -9.39
N LEU A 230 -1.59 19.49 -8.16
CA LEU A 230 -1.32 18.09 -7.81
C LEU A 230 -2.30 17.14 -8.48
N ASP A 231 -3.58 17.49 -8.55
CA ASP A 231 -4.59 16.72 -9.29
C ASP A 231 -4.23 16.66 -10.78
N GLU A 232 -3.87 17.78 -11.41
CA GLU A 232 -3.40 17.81 -12.80
C GLU A 232 -2.16 16.93 -13.01
N ALA A 233 -1.18 17.01 -12.10
CA ALA A 233 0.04 16.21 -12.17
C ALA A 233 -0.25 14.71 -12.01
N LEU A 234 -1.17 14.34 -11.11
CA LEU A 234 -1.59 12.97 -10.90
C LEU A 234 -2.33 12.42 -12.12
N GLN A 235 -3.27 13.19 -12.67
CA GLN A 235 -4.00 12.80 -13.88
C GLN A 235 -3.05 12.63 -15.06
N LYS A 236 -2.06 13.52 -15.22
CA LYS A 236 -1.04 13.36 -16.25
C LYS A 236 -0.22 12.08 -16.05
N LEU A 237 0.21 11.78 -14.83
CA LEU A 237 0.94 10.56 -14.49
C LEU A 237 0.13 9.29 -14.81
N LEU A 238 -1.18 9.31 -14.53
CA LEU A 238 -2.10 8.20 -14.82
C LEU A 238 -2.40 8.06 -16.32
N ASN A 239 -2.46 9.18 -17.04
CA ASN A 239 -2.75 9.23 -18.48
C ASN A 239 -1.55 8.90 -19.37
N ASP A 240 -0.31 9.07 -18.89
CA ASP A 240 0.94 8.65 -19.56
C ASP A 240 1.08 7.10 -19.62
N LYS A 241 -0.02 6.37 -19.87
CA LYS A 241 -0.11 4.90 -19.92
C LYS A 241 1.04 4.27 -20.71
N LEU A 242 1.78 3.40 -20.01
CA LEU A 242 2.52 2.21 -20.47
C LEU A 242 3.56 2.46 -21.59
N PRO A 243 4.82 1.99 -21.48
CA PRO A 243 5.64 1.84 -22.68
C PRO A 243 4.85 1.03 -23.71
N PRO A 244 4.90 1.37 -25.01
CA PRO A 244 4.28 0.55 -26.04
C PRO A 244 4.80 -0.86 -25.82
N THR A 245 3.88 -1.80 -25.65
CA THR A 245 4.15 -3.21 -25.84
C THR A 245 5.03 -3.32 -27.08
N TYR A 246 6.27 -3.75 -26.91
CA TYR A 246 7.00 -4.38 -27.99
C TYR A 246 6.17 -5.63 -28.30
N HIS A 247 5.19 -5.49 -29.18
CA HIS A 247 4.66 -6.62 -29.91
C HIS A 247 5.82 -7.03 -30.82
N PRO A 248 6.55 -8.14 -30.56
CA PRO A 248 7.32 -8.71 -31.63
C PRO A 248 6.32 -8.99 -32.75
N ALA A 249 6.50 -8.29 -33.87
CA ALA A 249 5.76 -8.53 -35.08
C ALA A 249 5.91 -10.01 -35.45
N TYR A 250 4.87 -10.79 -35.24
CA TYR A 250 4.67 -12.05 -35.92
C TYR A 250 3.24 -12.10 -36.46
N ALA A 251 3.19 -11.89 -37.78
CA ALA A 251 2.25 -12.40 -38.78
C ALA A 251 0.81 -12.76 -38.34
N GLY A 252 -0.15 -12.04 -38.90
CA GLY A 252 -1.54 -12.48 -38.98
C GLY A 252 -2.48 -11.35 -39.37
N VAL A 253 -2.61 -11.08 -40.66
CA VAL A 253 -3.68 -10.24 -41.23
C VAL A 253 -5.04 -10.72 -40.70
N PRO A 254 -5.89 -9.88 -40.09
CA PRO A 254 -7.27 -10.27 -39.83
C PRO A 254 -8.05 -10.21 -41.16
N ALA A 255 -8.41 -11.37 -41.69
CA ALA A 255 -9.47 -11.46 -42.69
C ALA A 255 -10.79 -10.91 -42.07
N PRO A 256 -11.65 -10.23 -42.86
CA PRO A 256 -12.92 -9.73 -42.35
C PRO A 256 -13.75 -10.89 -41.78
N LYS A 257 -14.25 -10.71 -40.54
CA LYS A 257 -15.10 -11.67 -39.83
C LYS A 257 -16.31 -12.05 -40.70
N ALA A 258 -16.49 -13.34 -40.96
CA ALA A 258 -17.74 -13.87 -41.49
C ALA A 258 -18.87 -13.60 -40.47
N GLU A 259 -20.00 -13.08 -40.95
CA GLU A 259 -21.22 -12.96 -40.17
C GLU A 259 -21.66 -14.34 -39.66
N VAL A 260 -21.73 -14.48 -38.34
CA VAL A 260 -22.26 -15.68 -37.70
C VAL A 260 -23.78 -15.69 -37.88
N VAL A 261 -24.25 -16.44 -38.88
CA VAL A 261 -25.67 -16.80 -39.01
C VAL A 261 -26.04 -17.65 -37.79
N LYS A 262 -26.88 -17.10 -36.91
CA LYS A 262 -27.42 -17.87 -35.77
C LYS A 262 -28.33 -18.98 -36.31
N PRO A 263 -28.09 -20.26 -35.97
CA PRO A 263 -29.01 -21.32 -36.38
C PRO A 263 -30.35 -21.18 -35.63
N PRO A 264 -31.48 -21.50 -36.28
CA PRO A 264 -32.79 -21.42 -35.65
C PRO A 264 -32.91 -22.41 -34.49
N LYS A 265 -33.46 -21.94 -33.36
CA LYS A 265 -33.74 -22.77 -32.18
C LYS A 265 -34.82 -23.80 -32.54
N VAL A 266 -34.49 -25.08 -32.45
CA VAL A 266 -35.44 -26.20 -32.58
C VAL A 266 -35.65 -26.83 -31.20
N ARG A 267 -36.90 -27.07 -30.81
CA ARG A 267 -37.25 -27.85 -29.61
C ARG A 267 -37.56 -29.28 -30.04
N VAL A 268 -36.85 -30.26 -29.48
CA VAL A 268 -37.13 -31.70 -29.67
C VAL A 268 -37.93 -32.18 -28.47
N SER A 269 -39.16 -32.67 -28.69
CA SER A 269 -39.91 -33.39 -27.65
C SER A 269 -39.65 -34.88 -27.80
N SER A 270 -39.16 -35.54 -26.75
CA SER A 270 -39.05 -37.00 -26.70
C SER A 270 -40.26 -37.57 -25.96
N GLY A 271 -41.25 -38.08 -26.70
CA GLY A 271 -42.24 -39.01 -26.16
C GLY A 271 -41.69 -40.44 -26.28
N ILE A 272 -41.89 -41.27 -25.26
CA ILE A 272 -41.42 -42.67 -25.28
C ILE A 272 -42.12 -43.41 -26.43
N GLY A 273 -41.35 -43.86 -27.42
CA GLY A 273 -41.79 -44.82 -28.45
C GLY A 273 -41.92 -44.33 -29.90
N GLU A 274 -41.63 -43.07 -30.24
CA GLU A 274 -41.68 -42.59 -31.64
C GLU A 274 -40.45 -41.76 -32.07
N PRO A 275 -40.04 -41.80 -33.37
CA PRO A 275 -38.91 -41.02 -33.88
C PRO A 275 -39.23 -39.51 -34.00
N PRO A 276 -38.25 -38.63 -33.78
CA PRO A 276 -38.47 -37.18 -33.63
C PRO A 276 -38.95 -36.51 -34.92
N LYS A 277 -39.98 -35.66 -34.82
CA LYS A 277 -40.44 -34.75 -35.89
C LYS A 277 -40.15 -33.29 -35.55
N GLN A 278 -39.65 -32.52 -36.51
CA GLN A 278 -39.41 -31.07 -36.40
C GLN A 278 -40.63 -30.28 -36.90
N LEU A 279 -41.07 -29.27 -36.15
CA LEU A 279 -42.13 -28.33 -36.56
C LEU A 279 -41.64 -26.88 -36.44
N PRO A 280 -41.94 -26.00 -37.41
CA PRO A 280 -41.55 -24.58 -37.37
C PRO A 280 -42.48 -23.74 -36.49
N MET A 281 -41.91 -22.91 -35.60
CA MET A 281 -42.67 -21.89 -34.85
C MET A 281 -42.82 -20.61 -35.67
N LYS A 282 -44.07 -20.25 -35.97
CA LYS A 282 -44.47 -18.94 -36.50
C LYS A 282 -44.61 -17.95 -35.33
N ARG A 283 -44.16 -16.71 -35.53
CA ARG A 283 -44.16 -15.63 -34.55
C ARG A 283 -45.27 -14.65 -34.91
N ASP A 284 -46.38 -14.68 -34.18
CA ASP A 284 -47.42 -13.64 -34.22
C ASP A 284 -47.66 -13.16 -32.79
N GLY A 285 -47.75 -11.84 -32.61
CA GLY A 285 -47.61 -11.16 -31.32
C GLY A 285 -48.88 -10.95 -30.51
N VAL A 286 -48.81 -9.87 -29.71
CA VAL A 286 -49.85 -9.21 -28.89
C VAL A 286 -49.78 -9.46 -27.37
N GLU A 287 -49.95 -8.33 -26.68
CA GLU A 287 -49.83 -7.98 -25.27
C GLU A 287 -50.73 -8.76 -24.30
N GLY A 288 -50.39 -8.75 -23.01
CA GLY A 288 -51.38 -8.92 -21.93
C GLY A 288 -50.91 -9.59 -20.63
N ALA A 289 -50.59 -8.74 -19.64
CA ALA A 289 -50.86 -8.87 -18.20
C ALA A 289 -50.36 -10.08 -17.37
N GLY A 290 -49.68 -9.77 -16.25
CA GLY A 290 -49.58 -10.66 -15.08
C GLY A 290 -48.34 -10.42 -14.21
N SER A 291 -48.47 -9.58 -13.19
CA SER A 291 -47.42 -9.33 -12.18
C SER A 291 -47.24 -10.51 -11.22
N ALA A 292 -46.02 -10.83 -10.81
CA ALA A 292 -45.67 -11.25 -9.44
C ALA A 292 -44.15 -11.36 -9.27
N GLY A 293 -43.62 -10.83 -8.16
CA GLY A 293 -42.20 -10.66 -7.90
C GLY A 293 -41.41 -11.95 -7.66
N GLY A 294 -40.13 -11.88 -8.04
CA GLY A 294 -39.09 -12.84 -7.68
C GLY A 294 -37.74 -12.16 -7.86
N GLY A 295 -36.97 -12.04 -6.77
CA GLY A 295 -35.75 -11.24 -6.68
C GLY A 295 -34.71 -11.57 -7.75
N LYS A 296 -34.02 -10.53 -8.20
CA LYS A 296 -32.87 -10.61 -9.10
C LYS A 296 -31.78 -11.45 -8.42
N LEU A 297 -31.52 -12.65 -8.94
CA LEU A 297 -30.32 -13.43 -8.61
C LEU A 297 -29.08 -12.56 -8.90
N PRO A 298 -28.09 -12.49 -8.01
CA PRO A 298 -26.87 -11.72 -8.27
C PRO A 298 -26.15 -12.30 -9.48
N GLU A 299 -25.72 -11.40 -10.37
CA GLU A 299 -24.87 -11.73 -11.50
C GLU A 299 -23.61 -12.46 -11.02
N PRO A 300 -23.12 -13.48 -11.75
CA PRO A 300 -21.86 -14.13 -11.44
C PRO A 300 -20.74 -13.08 -11.41
N GLN A 301 -20.07 -12.94 -10.27
CA GLN A 301 -18.87 -12.12 -10.17
C GLN A 301 -17.86 -12.59 -11.21
N GLU A 302 -17.36 -11.65 -12.01
CA GLU A 302 -16.26 -11.90 -12.94
C GLU A 302 -15.05 -12.46 -12.16
N PRO A 303 -14.38 -13.50 -12.68
CA PRO A 303 -13.20 -14.05 -12.04
C PRO A 303 -12.10 -12.97 -11.98
N VAL A 304 -11.63 -12.71 -10.76
CA VAL A 304 -10.52 -11.79 -10.47
C VAL A 304 -9.28 -12.28 -11.23
N PRO A 305 -8.66 -11.49 -12.13
CA PRO A 305 -7.40 -11.89 -12.76
C PRO A 305 -6.30 -11.98 -11.70
N GLY A 306 -5.57 -13.08 -11.73
CA GLY A 306 -4.49 -13.41 -10.81
C GLY A 306 -3.39 -12.34 -10.73
N SER A 307 -2.79 -12.28 -9.54
CA SER A 307 -1.70 -11.40 -9.15
C SER A 307 -0.34 -11.94 -9.60
N SER A 308 0.36 -11.23 -10.49
CA SER A 308 1.80 -11.44 -10.72
C SER A 308 2.43 -10.25 -11.48
N ASN A 309 2.46 -9.05 -10.88
CA ASN A 309 3.29 -7.95 -11.42
C ASN A 309 4.68 -7.96 -10.77
N VAL A 310 5.44 -9.03 -10.98
CA VAL A 310 6.90 -9.01 -10.82
C VAL A 310 7.50 -9.33 -12.18
N HIS A 311 8.33 -8.42 -12.71
CA HIS A 311 8.96 -8.66 -14.00
C HIS A 311 9.95 -9.83 -13.86
N ARG A 312 9.99 -10.71 -14.86
CA ARG A 312 10.91 -11.87 -14.94
C ARG A 312 12.37 -11.46 -14.65
N ASP A 313 12.74 -10.25 -15.04
CA ASP A 313 14.07 -9.66 -14.84
C ASP A 313 14.40 -9.31 -13.39
N ASP A 314 13.40 -9.07 -12.55
CA ASP A 314 13.57 -8.80 -11.12
C ASP A 314 13.78 -10.11 -10.36
N VAL A 315 13.03 -11.16 -10.70
CA VAL A 315 13.19 -12.51 -10.13
C VAL A 315 14.53 -13.13 -10.48
N ALA A 316 15.06 -12.86 -11.69
CA ALA A 316 16.37 -13.33 -12.11
C ALA A 316 17.50 -12.81 -11.20
N LYS A 317 17.38 -11.58 -10.69
CA LYS A 317 18.37 -10.89 -9.85
C LYS A 317 18.27 -11.25 -8.36
N MET A 318 17.17 -11.87 -7.92
CA MET A 318 16.98 -12.29 -6.53
C MET A 318 17.91 -13.44 -6.13
N SER A 319 18.44 -13.37 -4.92
CA SER A 319 19.15 -14.44 -4.24
C SER A 319 18.24 -15.65 -3.97
N ARG A 320 18.82 -16.80 -3.62
CA ARG A 320 18.05 -18.02 -3.28
C ARG A 320 17.13 -17.81 -2.06
N ALA A 321 17.54 -16.97 -1.12
CA ALA A 321 16.76 -16.65 0.07
C ALA A 321 15.55 -15.77 -0.28
N GLU A 322 15.78 -14.70 -1.05
CA GLU A 322 14.73 -13.81 -1.54
C GLU A 322 13.73 -14.56 -2.43
N LYS A 323 14.19 -15.50 -3.26
CA LYS A 323 13.32 -16.40 -4.06
C LYS A 323 12.43 -17.29 -3.18
N GLY A 324 12.94 -17.76 -2.05
CA GLY A 324 12.16 -18.52 -1.08
C GLY A 324 11.03 -17.66 -0.48
N ILE A 325 11.38 -16.48 0.04
CA ILE A 325 10.42 -15.53 0.61
C ILE A 325 9.39 -15.08 -0.43
N PHE A 326 9.85 -14.82 -1.66
CA PHE A 326 8.98 -14.46 -2.77
C PHE A 326 7.98 -15.57 -3.09
N GLY A 327 8.44 -16.82 -3.19
CA GLY A 327 7.57 -17.98 -3.42
C GLY A 327 6.48 -18.11 -2.35
N GLU A 328 6.87 -18.04 -1.08
CA GLU A 328 5.92 -18.09 0.05
C GLU A 328 4.87 -16.98 -0.04
N LYS A 329 5.27 -15.75 -0.37
CA LYS A 329 4.35 -14.63 -0.56
C LYS A 329 3.36 -14.89 -1.70
N VAL A 330 3.84 -15.33 -2.86
CA VAL A 330 2.98 -15.68 -4.02
C VAL A 330 1.97 -16.77 -3.63
N SER A 331 2.41 -17.80 -2.90
CA SER A 331 1.49 -18.83 -2.42
C SER A 331 0.46 -18.32 -1.42
N ASP A 332 0.83 -17.40 -0.53
CA ASP A 332 -0.08 -16.82 0.47
C ASP A 332 -1.15 -15.94 -0.19
N ASP A 333 -0.75 -15.11 -1.15
CA ASP A 333 -1.65 -14.30 -1.98
C ASP A 333 -2.60 -15.21 -2.78
N PHE A 334 -2.10 -16.30 -3.35
CA PHE A 334 -2.90 -17.29 -4.07
C PHE A 334 -3.97 -17.95 -3.18
N MET A 335 -3.58 -18.38 -1.98
CA MET A 335 -4.51 -19.02 -1.02
C MET A 335 -5.55 -18.01 -0.53
N THR A 336 -5.13 -16.79 -0.19
CA THR A 336 -6.01 -15.71 0.25
C THR A 336 -7.01 -15.32 -0.84
N GLY A 337 -6.57 -15.22 -2.09
CA GLY A 337 -7.43 -14.95 -3.25
C GLY A 337 -8.52 -16.01 -3.46
N ARG A 338 -8.32 -17.23 -2.96
CA ARG A 338 -9.29 -18.33 -2.99
C ARG A 338 -10.17 -18.42 -1.73
N GLY A 339 -10.06 -17.44 -0.84
CA GLY A 339 -10.87 -17.37 0.39
C GLY A 339 -10.35 -18.23 1.54
N TYR A 340 -9.11 -18.72 1.47
CA TYR A 340 -8.44 -19.34 2.60
C TYR A 340 -7.89 -18.28 3.54
N LYS A 341 -8.06 -18.47 4.86
CA LYS A 341 -7.57 -17.52 5.86
C LYS A 341 -6.27 -18.02 6.48
N SER A 342 -5.20 -17.23 6.44
CA SER A 342 -3.92 -17.58 7.08
C SER A 342 -4.07 -17.63 8.61
N GLU A 343 -3.57 -18.70 9.21
CA GLU A 343 -3.59 -18.99 10.64
C GLU A 343 -2.19 -18.97 11.28
N LEU A 344 -1.17 -18.63 10.49
CA LEU A 344 0.17 -18.39 11.01
C LEU A 344 0.17 -17.27 12.06
N SER A 345 1.06 -17.36 13.05
CA SER A 345 1.24 -16.31 14.05
C SER A 345 1.73 -15.00 13.39
N ALA A 346 1.36 -13.85 13.97
CA ALA A 346 1.60 -12.53 13.38
C ALA A 346 3.09 -12.24 13.09
N ASP A 347 3.99 -12.79 13.92
CA ASP A 347 5.44 -12.74 13.76
C ASP A 347 5.96 -13.56 12.55
N ARG A 348 5.17 -14.51 12.05
CA ARG A 348 5.49 -15.34 10.87
C ARG A 348 4.76 -14.90 9.59
N GLN A 349 3.74 -14.03 9.71
CA GLN A 349 2.92 -13.53 8.60
C GLN A 349 3.57 -12.36 7.83
N MET A 350 4.46 -11.58 8.45
CA MET A 350 5.11 -10.43 7.78
C MET A 350 6.51 -10.77 7.29
N ARG A 351 6.63 -11.32 6.08
CA ARG A 351 7.93 -11.55 5.43
C ARG A 351 8.21 -10.44 4.41
N LEU A 352 9.15 -9.54 4.72
CA LEU A 352 9.75 -8.62 3.74
C LEU A 352 10.84 -9.39 2.98
N LEU A 353 11.08 -9.09 1.70
CA LEU A 353 12.18 -9.72 0.93
C LEU A 353 13.56 -9.51 1.59
N GLU A 354 13.70 -8.46 2.38
CA GLU A 354 14.92 -8.06 3.09
C GLU A 354 15.09 -8.76 4.47
N GLN A 355 14.10 -9.52 4.94
CA GLN A 355 14.19 -10.24 6.21
C GLN A 355 15.01 -11.53 6.08
N GLN A 356 15.70 -11.90 7.17
CA GLN A 356 16.41 -13.18 7.21
C GLN A 356 15.42 -14.36 7.14
N PRO A 357 15.72 -15.42 6.36
CA PRO A 357 14.89 -16.62 6.32
C PRO A 357 14.69 -17.18 7.72
N THR A 358 13.45 -17.46 8.12
CA THR A 358 13.10 -17.91 9.48
C THR A 358 13.54 -19.35 9.82
N GLY A 359 14.47 -19.92 9.06
CA GLY A 359 14.87 -21.31 9.22
C GLY A 359 13.76 -22.29 8.83
N ARG A 360 13.92 -23.57 9.21
CA ARG A 360 13.14 -24.72 8.73
C ARG A 360 11.72 -24.82 9.36
N GLY A 361 10.86 -23.83 9.12
CA GLY A 361 9.47 -23.80 9.56
C GLY A 361 8.47 -24.20 8.47
N ILE A 362 7.17 -24.28 8.83
CA ILE A 362 6.06 -24.47 7.89
C ILE A 362 5.83 -23.15 7.12
N ASP A 363 5.63 -23.22 5.80
CA ASP A 363 5.48 -22.06 4.94
C ASP A 363 4.11 -21.39 5.10
N GLY A 364 3.03 -22.18 5.08
CA GLY A 364 1.65 -21.70 5.23
C GLY A 364 0.74 -22.65 6.01
N VAL A 365 -0.18 -22.08 6.80
CA VAL A 365 -1.25 -22.80 7.49
C VAL A 365 -2.53 -22.01 7.30
N TYR A 366 -3.55 -22.63 6.71
CA TYR A 366 -4.77 -21.94 6.28
C TYR A 366 -6.04 -22.62 6.76
N MET A 367 -7.02 -21.82 7.18
CA MET A 367 -8.39 -22.26 7.42
C MET A 367 -9.23 -22.12 6.15
N ASN A 368 -9.92 -23.18 5.77
CA ASN A 368 -10.86 -23.21 4.66
C ASN A 368 -12.26 -22.80 5.15
N GLY A 369 -12.79 -21.69 4.62
CA GLY A 369 -14.14 -21.23 4.94
C GLY A 369 -15.28 -22.11 4.41
N LYS A 370 -14.97 -23.10 3.56
CA LYS A 370 -15.91 -24.08 2.98
C LYS A 370 -15.41 -25.53 3.23
N PRO A 371 -15.47 -26.03 4.48
CA PRO A 371 -15.02 -27.38 4.81
C PRO A 371 -15.87 -28.47 4.14
N PRO A 372 -15.36 -29.70 3.92
CA PRO A 372 -14.02 -30.23 4.27
C PRO A 372 -12.97 -30.16 3.12
N PRO A 373 -11.66 -30.13 3.43
CA PRO A 373 -11.06 -30.13 4.77
C PRO A 373 -11.16 -28.72 5.41
N PRO A 374 -11.18 -28.63 6.75
CA PRO A 374 -11.22 -27.36 7.46
C PRO A 374 -9.87 -26.62 7.44
N TYR A 375 -8.76 -27.33 7.28
CA TYR A 375 -7.42 -26.75 7.23
C TYR A 375 -6.57 -27.30 6.08
N VAL A 376 -5.67 -26.45 5.59
CA VAL A 376 -4.65 -26.77 4.59
C VAL A 376 -3.30 -26.29 5.08
N ILE A 377 -2.30 -27.17 5.08
CA ILE A 377 -0.91 -26.86 5.36
C ILE A 377 -0.14 -26.88 4.05
N THR A 378 0.64 -25.84 3.78
CA THR A 378 1.35 -25.69 2.51
C THR A 378 2.86 -25.66 2.71
N GLU A 379 3.56 -26.17 1.70
CA GLU A 379 4.99 -25.97 1.46
C GLU A 379 5.16 -25.40 0.06
N THR A 380 5.96 -24.35 -0.08
CA THR A 380 6.11 -23.63 -1.33
C THR A 380 7.54 -23.72 -1.84
N LYS A 381 7.68 -24.14 -3.10
CA LYS A 381 8.97 -24.18 -3.79
C LYS A 381 8.98 -23.25 -4.98
N PHE A 382 9.90 -22.29 -4.92
CA PHE A 382 10.23 -21.45 -6.05
C PHE A 382 11.20 -22.17 -7.00
N ARG A 383 10.92 -22.19 -8.31
CA ARG A 383 11.74 -22.85 -9.33
C ARG A 383 12.02 -21.96 -10.54
N THR A 384 13.25 -22.07 -11.04
CA THR A 384 13.75 -21.45 -12.28
C THR A 384 14.05 -22.59 -13.25
N GLY A 385 13.04 -22.95 -14.06
CA GLY A 385 13.09 -24.08 -14.99
C GLY A 385 12.97 -25.47 -14.32
N GLY A 386 12.12 -26.33 -14.90
CA GLY A 386 11.89 -27.71 -14.46
C GLY A 386 10.74 -27.90 -13.46
N ASN A 387 10.35 -29.16 -13.24
CA ASN A 387 9.32 -29.54 -12.29
C ASN A 387 9.92 -29.77 -10.88
N PHE A 388 9.07 -29.64 -9.85
CA PHE A 388 9.41 -30.06 -8.49
C PHE A 388 8.29 -30.94 -7.95
N ASP A 389 8.63 -32.17 -7.59
CA ASP A 389 7.66 -33.17 -7.19
C ASP A 389 7.82 -33.55 -5.72
N ALA A 390 6.87 -34.31 -5.19
CA ALA A 390 6.87 -34.75 -3.79
C ALA A 390 8.14 -35.55 -3.42
N ASP A 391 8.76 -36.24 -4.39
CA ASP A 391 9.98 -37.02 -4.17
C ASP A 391 11.22 -36.14 -3.95
N ASP A 392 11.18 -34.88 -4.40
CA ASP A 392 12.26 -33.92 -4.22
C ASP A 392 12.25 -33.25 -2.84
N LEU A 393 11.19 -33.48 -2.04
CA LEU A 393 11.10 -32.99 -0.66
C LEU A 393 12.19 -33.62 0.21
N ARG A 394 12.99 -32.77 0.86
CA ARG A 394 14.18 -33.20 1.59
C ARG A 394 13.81 -33.88 2.90
N ARG A 395 14.56 -34.92 3.27
CA ARG A 395 14.57 -35.46 4.63
C ARG A 395 15.46 -34.62 5.55
N THR A 396 14.90 -34.15 6.65
CA THR A 396 15.63 -33.40 7.69
C THR A 396 16.42 -34.36 8.57
N ARG A 397 17.60 -33.94 9.06
CA ARG A 397 18.45 -34.75 9.95
C ARG A 397 17.94 -34.87 11.40
N GLY A 398 16.84 -34.19 11.74
CA GLY A 398 16.35 -34.06 13.11
C GLY A 398 17.18 -33.13 13.99
N SER A 399 16.61 -32.73 15.12
CA SER A 399 17.24 -31.98 16.22
C SER A 399 16.47 -32.19 17.51
N LYS A 400 16.91 -31.63 18.64
CA LYS A 400 16.20 -31.79 19.93
C LYS A 400 14.75 -31.28 19.81
N GLY A 401 13.78 -32.18 19.98
CA GLY A 401 12.34 -31.89 19.82
C GLY A 401 11.79 -32.03 18.39
N TYR A 402 12.62 -32.37 17.40
CA TYR A 402 12.22 -32.58 16.01
C TYR A 402 12.83 -33.87 15.45
N PRO A 403 12.02 -34.89 15.14
CA PRO A 403 12.55 -36.13 14.58
C PRO A 403 13.12 -35.92 13.17
N ALA A 404 13.96 -36.86 12.74
CA ALA A 404 14.47 -36.90 11.37
C ALA A 404 13.38 -37.37 10.40
N ALA A 405 12.66 -36.41 9.82
CA ALA A 405 11.47 -36.67 9.00
C ALA A 405 11.55 -36.00 7.62
N LYS A 406 10.80 -36.53 6.65
CA LYS A 406 10.65 -35.93 5.31
C LYS A 406 9.85 -34.64 5.44
N GLN A 407 10.29 -33.57 4.76
CA GLN A 407 9.55 -32.31 4.78
C GLN A 407 8.09 -32.55 4.34
N MET A 408 7.14 -31.96 5.04
CA MET A 408 5.68 -32.17 4.89
C MET A 408 5.11 -33.51 5.37
N SER A 409 5.89 -34.42 5.98
CA SER A 409 5.32 -35.61 6.62
C SER A 409 4.78 -35.26 8.01
N ASP A 410 3.95 -36.11 8.60
CA ASP A 410 3.33 -35.82 9.91
C ASP A 410 4.37 -35.66 11.03
N ASP A 411 5.37 -36.55 11.05
CA ASP A 411 6.52 -36.43 11.93
C ASP A 411 7.28 -35.10 11.79
N TRP A 412 7.18 -34.45 10.62
CA TRP A 412 7.79 -33.15 10.38
C TRP A 412 6.85 -31.98 10.74
N ILE A 413 5.57 -32.10 10.38
CA ILE A 413 4.53 -31.05 10.55
C ILE A 413 4.14 -30.90 12.01
N VAL A 414 3.74 -31.99 12.67
CA VAL A 414 3.16 -31.96 14.03
C VAL A 414 4.04 -31.19 15.04
N PRO A 415 5.36 -31.43 15.15
CA PRO A 415 6.20 -30.68 16.09
C PRO A 415 6.38 -29.20 15.69
N ARG A 416 6.26 -28.85 14.41
CA ARG A 416 6.42 -27.48 13.87
C ARG A 416 5.13 -26.67 13.90
N LEU A 417 3.98 -27.35 13.89
CA LEU A 417 2.68 -26.70 13.88
C LEU A 417 2.46 -25.84 15.14
N ARG A 418 2.91 -26.31 16.31
CA ARG A 418 2.85 -25.55 17.56
C ARG A 418 3.57 -24.20 17.48
N GLN A 419 4.71 -24.15 16.79
CA GLN A 419 5.44 -22.90 16.58
C GLN A 419 4.80 -22.03 15.50
N ALA A 420 4.09 -22.63 14.56
CA ALA A 420 3.48 -21.90 13.46
C ALA A 420 2.20 -21.16 13.88
N VAL A 421 1.38 -21.75 14.76
CA VAL A 421 0.03 -21.22 15.08
C VAL A 421 -0.27 -21.13 16.58
N GLY A 422 0.66 -21.51 17.46
CA GLY A 422 0.44 -21.63 18.90
C GLY A 422 -0.14 -22.99 19.32
N GLU A 423 -0.07 -23.30 20.62
CA GLU A 423 -0.40 -24.64 21.14
C GLU A 423 -1.88 -25.03 20.97
N GLU A 424 -2.79 -24.13 21.32
CA GLU A 424 -4.24 -24.39 21.27
C GLU A 424 -4.71 -24.69 19.85
N LYS A 425 -4.30 -23.85 18.89
CA LYS A 425 -4.67 -23.99 17.49
C LYS A 425 -4.00 -25.18 16.82
N ALA A 426 -2.75 -25.50 17.17
CA ALA A 426 -2.10 -26.71 16.69
C ALA A 426 -2.83 -27.99 17.13
N ARG A 427 -3.34 -28.03 18.38
CA ARG A 427 -4.19 -29.14 18.85
C ARG A 427 -5.52 -29.20 18.10
N ALA A 428 -6.14 -28.06 17.83
CA ALA A 428 -7.38 -28.00 17.07
C ALA A 428 -7.20 -28.57 15.65
N ILE A 429 -6.19 -28.10 14.92
CA ILE A 429 -5.88 -28.54 13.54
C ILE A 429 -5.59 -30.05 13.49
N THR A 430 -4.79 -30.56 14.43
CA THR A 430 -4.45 -31.99 14.49
C THR A 430 -5.68 -32.87 14.76
N LYS A 431 -6.68 -32.36 15.47
CA LYS A 431 -7.91 -33.10 15.81
C LYS A 431 -8.96 -33.08 14.69
N THR A 432 -9.03 -32.00 13.90
CA THR A 432 -10.07 -31.79 12.88
C THR A 432 -9.69 -32.27 11.48
N ASP A 433 -8.49 -32.83 11.32
CA ASP A 433 -7.87 -33.21 10.06
C ASP A 433 -7.48 -32.02 9.16
N TYR A 434 -6.47 -32.21 8.31
CA TYR A 434 -5.92 -31.20 7.41
C TYR A 434 -5.32 -31.81 6.14
N GLU A 435 -5.39 -31.07 5.03
CA GLU A 435 -4.69 -31.43 3.80
C GLU A 435 -3.28 -30.84 3.74
N ARG A 436 -2.39 -31.52 3.00
CA ARG A 436 -0.99 -31.13 2.80
C ARG A 436 -0.78 -30.80 1.33
N TRP A 437 -0.43 -29.56 1.00
CA TRP A 437 -0.27 -29.13 -0.38
C TRP A 437 1.17 -28.70 -0.66
N LEU A 438 1.77 -29.29 -1.69
CA LEU A 438 3.01 -28.81 -2.28
C LEU A 438 2.67 -27.82 -3.39
N MET A 439 3.07 -26.56 -3.22
CA MET A 439 2.85 -25.49 -4.18
C MET A 439 4.16 -25.18 -4.92
N VAL A 440 4.08 -25.06 -6.24
CA VAL A 440 5.23 -24.71 -7.09
C VAL A 440 4.99 -23.34 -7.70
N VAL A 441 5.94 -22.43 -7.47
CA VAL A 441 5.95 -21.07 -8.03
C VAL A 441 7.07 -20.96 -9.04
N ASP A 442 6.77 -20.42 -10.21
CA ASP A 442 7.75 -20.24 -11.27
C ASP A 442 8.36 -18.83 -11.29
N GLU A 443 9.26 -18.60 -12.25
CA GLU A 443 9.92 -17.31 -12.47
C GLU A 443 9.02 -16.19 -12.99
N SER A 444 7.78 -16.50 -13.41
CA SER A 444 6.77 -15.50 -13.73
C SER A 444 6.04 -14.99 -12.47
N GLY A 445 6.26 -15.65 -11.32
CA GLY A 445 5.56 -15.32 -10.08
C GLY A 445 4.15 -15.87 -10.02
N GLU A 446 3.85 -16.93 -10.77
CA GLU A 446 2.57 -17.63 -10.74
C GLU A 446 2.70 -19.00 -10.07
N VAL A 447 1.63 -19.44 -9.41
CA VAL A 447 1.52 -20.83 -8.92
C VAL A 447 1.22 -21.73 -10.12
N THR A 448 2.18 -22.54 -10.52
CA THR A 448 2.09 -23.41 -11.71
C THR A 448 1.58 -24.81 -11.40
N GLY A 449 1.70 -25.25 -10.15
CA GLY A 449 1.26 -26.57 -9.73
C GLY A 449 0.96 -26.64 -8.24
N ILE A 450 -0.07 -27.43 -7.91
CA ILE A 450 -0.42 -27.77 -6.53
C ILE A 450 -0.68 -29.26 -6.46
N THR A 451 0.13 -29.98 -5.69
CA THR A 451 0.04 -31.43 -5.50
C THR A 451 -0.39 -31.74 -4.08
N LYS A 452 -1.44 -32.54 -3.91
CA LYS A 452 -1.84 -33.03 -2.59
C LYS A 452 -0.88 -34.13 -2.13
N LEU A 453 -0.51 -34.09 -0.86
CA LEU A 453 0.39 -35.04 -0.22
C LEU A 453 -0.35 -35.89 0.81
N ASP A 454 0.12 -37.11 0.99
CA ASP A 454 -0.27 -37.98 2.11
C ASP A 454 0.53 -37.67 3.39
N GLU A 455 0.23 -38.41 4.47
CA GLU A 455 0.89 -38.32 5.78
C GLU A 455 2.41 -38.59 5.74
N ASN A 456 2.91 -39.24 4.69
CA ASN A 456 4.32 -39.57 4.47
C ASN A 456 5.04 -38.56 3.55
N ALA A 457 4.36 -37.49 3.14
CA ALA A 457 4.82 -36.55 2.12
C ALA A 457 5.11 -37.20 0.75
N ALA A 458 4.37 -38.26 0.41
CA ALA A 458 4.27 -38.74 -0.97
C ALA A 458 3.08 -38.07 -1.66
N ALA A 459 3.10 -38.02 -2.99
CA ALA A 459 1.97 -37.50 -3.74
C ALA A 459 0.75 -38.41 -3.53
N LEU A 460 -0.37 -37.84 -3.12
CA LEU A 460 -1.62 -38.57 -3.00
C LEU A 460 -2.05 -39.03 -4.38
N LEU A 461 -2.24 -40.33 -4.59
CA LEU A 461 -2.61 -40.88 -5.90
C LEU A 461 -4.13 -41.03 -6.01
N GLY A 462 -4.69 -40.59 -7.14
CA GLY A 462 -6.09 -40.82 -7.48
C GLY A 462 -6.33 -42.24 -7.99
N ALA A 463 -7.59 -42.58 -8.27
CA ALA A 463 -7.98 -43.91 -8.79
C ALA A 463 -7.30 -44.30 -10.12
N ASN A 464 -6.74 -43.33 -10.85
CA ASN A 464 -5.99 -43.52 -12.09
C ASN A 464 -4.47 -43.69 -11.87
N GLY A 465 -4.00 -43.78 -10.62
CA GLY A 465 -2.58 -43.89 -10.28
C GLY A 465 -1.77 -42.62 -10.51
N LYS A 466 -2.40 -41.47 -10.79
CA LYS A 466 -1.73 -40.17 -10.97
C LYS A 466 -1.85 -39.30 -9.71
N PRO A 467 -0.88 -38.41 -9.46
CA PRO A 467 -0.96 -37.42 -8.38
C PRO A 467 -2.25 -36.61 -8.45
N VAL A 468 -2.91 -36.44 -7.30
CA VAL A 468 -4.06 -35.57 -7.15
C VAL A 468 -3.59 -34.13 -7.10
N THR A 469 -3.96 -33.35 -8.12
CA THR A 469 -3.61 -31.93 -8.24
C THR A 469 -4.81 -31.02 -7.93
N VAL A 470 -4.54 -29.86 -7.35
CA VAL A 470 -5.55 -28.81 -7.18
C VAL A 470 -5.50 -27.88 -8.40
N PRO A 471 -6.64 -27.54 -9.05
CA PRO A 471 -6.65 -26.62 -10.18
C PRO A 471 -5.99 -25.30 -9.80
N VAL A 472 -5.12 -24.75 -10.65
CA VAL A 472 -4.44 -23.45 -10.41
C VAL A 472 -5.16 -22.26 -11.06
N LYS A 473 -6.12 -22.51 -11.96
CA LYS A 473 -6.95 -21.49 -12.62
C LYS A 473 -8.40 -21.60 -12.20
#